data_AF-A0A836WWK1-F1
#
_entry.id   AF-A0A836WWK1-F1
#
_cell.length_a   1.000
_cell.length_b   1.000
_cell.length_c   1.000
_cell.angle_alpha   90.00
_cell.angle_beta   90.00
_cell.angle_gamma   90.00
#
_symmetry.space_group_name_H-M   'P 1'
#
loop_
_entity.id
_entity.type
_entity.pdbx_description
1 polymer ?
#
loop_
_entity_poly.entity_id
_entity_poly.type
_entity_poly.pdbx_seq_one_letter_code
_entity_poly.pdbx_strand_id
1 'polypeptide(L)'
;ILYVKGSGWDLISIKNAGFSPVRMAHMIKLGELESLSDPQMVNELKTQLTNASAPAPSVETILHAILPFKYVDHTHADAVVTISNTASGEDRIREIYGDRVVVVPYVMPGFDLAKDVGRLFSEHATDK
;
A
#
# COMPACT_ATOMS: atom_id res chain seq x y z
N ILE A 1 -5.47 -0.64 -15.56
CA ILE A 1 -4.70 0.54 -15.08
C ILE A 1 -5.01 0.69 -13.60
N LEU A 2 -4.00 0.97 -12.77
CA LEU A 2 -4.19 1.33 -11.37
C LEU A 2 -4.09 2.84 -11.26
N TYR A 3 -5.09 3.46 -10.62
CA TYR A 3 -5.05 4.88 -10.27
C TYR A 3 -4.65 4.98 -8.81
N VAL A 4 -3.43 5.42 -8.57
CA VAL A 4 -2.89 5.59 -7.22
C VAL A 4 -2.77 7.08 -6.90
N LYS A 5 -2.89 7.45 -5.63
CA LYS A 5 -2.70 8.84 -5.21
C LYS A 5 -1.29 9.32 -5.59
N GLY A 6 -1.25 10.49 -6.22
CA GLY A 6 -0.02 11.18 -6.58
C GLY A 6 0.60 11.96 -5.42
N SER A 7 1.92 12.07 -5.44
CA SER A 7 2.69 12.92 -4.52
C SER A 7 2.26 14.38 -4.64
N GLY A 8 2.21 15.09 -3.50
CA GLY A 8 1.81 16.50 -3.41
C GLY A 8 0.30 16.75 -3.35
N TRP A 9 -0.53 15.70 -3.39
CA TRP A 9 -1.98 15.81 -3.22
C TRP A 9 -2.41 15.40 -1.80
N ASP A 10 -3.46 16.03 -1.31
CA ASP A 10 -4.16 15.63 -0.09
C ASP A 10 -5.39 14.78 -0.46
N LEU A 11 -5.58 13.63 0.19
CA LEU A 11 -6.72 12.75 -0.05
C LEU A 11 -8.07 13.41 0.31
N ILE A 12 -8.11 14.29 1.30
CA ILE A 12 -9.33 14.98 1.76
C ILE A 12 -9.92 15.85 0.63
N SER A 13 -9.06 16.47 -0.19
CA SER A 13 -9.46 17.39 -1.25
C SER A 13 -9.18 16.88 -2.66
N ILE A 14 -8.81 15.60 -2.80
CA ILE A 14 -8.30 15.02 -4.04
C ILE A 14 -9.32 15.14 -5.18
N LYS A 15 -8.80 15.36 -6.39
CA LYS A 15 -9.54 15.39 -7.65
C LYS A 15 -8.91 14.39 -8.62
N ASN A 16 -9.55 14.17 -9.77
CA ASN A 16 -9.06 13.25 -10.80
C ASN A 16 -7.58 13.48 -11.18
N ALA A 17 -7.13 14.74 -11.24
CA ALA A 17 -5.74 15.10 -11.55
C ALA A 17 -4.73 14.68 -10.46
N GLY A 18 -5.20 14.39 -9.25
CA GLY A 18 -4.39 13.89 -8.14
C GLY A 18 -4.07 12.40 -8.20
N PHE A 19 -4.59 11.68 -9.20
CA PHE A 19 -4.30 10.27 -9.38
C PHE A 19 -3.30 10.02 -10.51
N SER A 20 -2.32 9.18 -10.23
CA SER A 20 -1.27 8.72 -11.13
C SER A 20 -1.69 7.39 -11.78
N PRO A 21 -1.93 7.33 -13.10
CA PRO A 21 -2.38 6.11 -13.77
C PRO A 21 -1.18 5.24 -14.17
N VAL A 22 -0.95 4.14 -13.46
CA VAL A 22 0.15 3.19 -13.71
C VAL A 22 -0.33 1.87 -14.34
N ARG A 23 0.57 1.19 -15.04
CA ARG A 23 0.29 -0.14 -15.63
C ARG A 23 0.22 -1.22 -14.55
N MET A 24 -1.01 -1.58 -14.15
CA MET A 24 -1.30 -2.61 -13.14
C MET A 24 -0.51 -3.91 -13.32
N ALA A 25 -0.48 -4.47 -14.53
CA ALA A 25 0.22 -5.73 -14.80
C ALA A 25 1.73 -5.67 -14.50
N HIS A 26 2.36 -4.49 -14.66
CA HIS A 26 3.75 -4.30 -14.28
C HIS A 26 3.91 -4.22 -12.75
N MET A 27 3.00 -3.50 -12.07
CA MET A 27 3.04 -3.37 -10.61
C MET A 27 2.89 -4.73 -9.90
N ILE A 28 2.04 -5.61 -10.42
CA ILE A 28 1.89 -6.98 -9.92
C ILE A 28 3.21 -7.74 -10.05
N LYS A 29 3.87 -7.68 -11.22
CA LYS A 29 5.17 -8.33 -11.45
C LYS A 29 6.27 -7.80 -10.54
N LEU A 30 6.27 -6.50 -10.23
CA LEU A 30 7.22 -5.95 -9.25
C LEU A 30 7.02 -6.60 -7.89
N GLY A 31 5.77 -6.81 -7.47
CA GLY A 31 5.43 -7.49 -6.20
C GLY A 31 5.94 -8.94 -6.10
N GLU A 32 6.27 -9.58 -7.22
CA GLU A 32 6.83 -10.95 -7.26
C GLU A 32 8.36 -10.97 -7.06
N LEU A 33 9.03 -9.82 -7.05
CA LEU A 33 10.48 -9.74 -6.90
C LEU A 33 10.94 -10.14 -5.48
N GLU A 34 12.16 -10.66 -5.40
CA GLU A 34 12.77 -10.95 -4.10
C GLU A 34 13.15 -9.65 -3.36
N SER A 35 13.72 -8.69 -4.08
CA SER A 35 14.15 -7.39 -3.57
C SER A 35 13.99 -6.31 -4.63
N LEU A 36 13.78 -5.07 -4.19
CA LEU A 36 13.74 -3.87 -5.03
C LEU A 36 14.14 -2.66 -4.18
N SER A 37 15.23 -1.99 -4.54
CA SER A 37 15.67 -0.79 -3.80
C SER A 37 14.77 0.41 -4.08
N ASP A 38 14.72 1.38 -3.15
CA ASP A 38 13.90 2.60 -3.33
C ASP A 38 14.17 3.35 -4.65
N PRO A 39 15.43 3.57 -5.10
CA PRO A 39 15.68 4.24 -6.37
C PRO A 39 15.16 3.43 -7.57
N GLN A 40 15.29 2.10 -7.54
CA GLN A 40 14.74 1.23 -8.58
C GLN A 40 13.22 1.28 -8.57
N MET A 41 12.58 1.15 -7.40
CA MET A 41 11.13 1.23 -7.24
C MET A 41 10.60 2.54 -7.79
N VAL A 42 11.15 3.69 -7.38
CA VAL A 42 10.72 5.01 -7.88
C VAL A 42 10.83 5.09 -9.40
N ASN A 43 11.92 4.55 -9.98
CA ASN A 43 12.10 4.54 -11.43
C ASN A 43 11.08 3.64 -12.14
N GLU A 44 10.84 2.44 -11.63
CA GLU A 44 9.82 1.51 -12.14
C GLU A 44 8.42 2.14 -12.08
N LEU A 45 8.04 2.75 -10.96
CA LEU A 45 6.73 3.40 -10.85
C LEU A 45 6.57 4.56 -11.84
N LYS A 46 7.62 5.38 -12.02
CA LYS A 46 7.59 6.55 -12.91
C LYS A 46 7.54 6.17 -14.39
N THR A 47 8.33 5.18 -14.80
CA THR A 47 8.40 4.75 -16.21
C THR A 47 7.13 4.03 -16.67
N GLN A 48 6.31 3.56 -15.74
CA GLN A 48 5.06 2.85 -16.02
C GLN A 48 3.81 3.72 -15.94
N LEU A 49 3.97 5.05 -15.83
CA LEU A 49 2.87 5.99 -16.00
C LEU A 49 2.33 5.92 -17.43
N THR A 50 1.00 5.93 -17.55
CA THR A 50 0.31 6.06 -18.84
C THR A 50 0.05 7.51 -19.23
N ASN A 51 0.21 8.44 -18.29
CA ASN A 51 0.19 9.87 -18.51
C ASN A 51 1.44 10.48 -17.86
N ALA A 52 2.39 10.94 -18.67
CA ALA A 52 3.65 11.52 -18.19
C ALA A 52 3.49 12.87 -17.47
N SER A 53 2.36 13.56 -17.68
CA SER A 53 2.03 14.81 -16.98
C SER A 53 1.33 14.60 -15.64
N ALA A 54 0.99 13.36 -15.29
CA ALA A 54 0.42 13.04 -13.98
C ALA A 54 1.46 13.24 -12.86
N PRO A 55 1.02 13.48 -11.61
CA PRO A 55 1.93 13.51 -10.47
C PRO A 55 2.69 12.19 -10.32
N ALA A 56 3.83 12.23 -9.61
CA ALA A 56 4.57 11.01 -9.27
C ALA A 56 3.70 10.10 -8.39
N PRO A 57 3.57 8.79 -8.70
CA PRO A 57 2.74 7.87 -7.91
C PRO A 57 3.29 7.70 -6.48
N SER A 58 2.43 7.29 -5.54
CA SER A 58 2.84 6.94 -4.16
C SER A 58 3.94 5.87 -4.16
N VAL A 59 4.85 5.91 -3.19
CA VAL A 59 5.85 4.83 -2.98
C VAL A 59 5.19 3.50 -2.58
N GLU A 60 3.97 3.53 -2.07
CA GLU A 60 3.19 2.34 -1.68
C GLU A 60 2.35 1.79 -2.85
N THR A 61 2.60 2.21 -4.10
CA THR A 61 1.83 1.78 -5.28
C THR A 61 1.78 0.26 -5.46
N ILE A 62 2.88 -0.43 -5.14
CA ILE A 62 2.95 -1.90 -5.27
C ILE A 62 1.97 -2.57 -4.30
N LEU A 63 1.86 -2.07 -3.06
CA LEU A 63 0.88 -2.56 -2.07
C LEU A 63 -0.55 -2.50 -2.63
N HIS A 64 -0.93 -1.37 -3.22
CA HIS A 64 -2.25 -1.21 -3.83
C HIS A 64 -2.48 -2.15 -5.03
N ALA A 65 -1.41 -2.59 -5.70
CA ALA A 65 -1.51 -3.44 -6.88
C ALA A 65 -1.63 -4.93 -6.56
N ILE A 66 -0.99 -5.39 -5.48
CA ILE A 66 -0.92 -6.83 -5.16
C ILE A 66 -2.16 -7.34 -4.42
N LEU A 67 -2.93 -6.44 -3.78
CA LEU A 67 -4.16 -6.83 -3.10
C LEU A 67 -5.28 -7.07 -4.13
N PRO A 68 -6.04 -8.18 -4.03
CA PRO A 68 -7.00 -8.62 -5.05
C PRO A 68 -8.33 -7.87 -4.99
N PHE A 69 -8.30 -6.56 -4.73
CA PHE A 69 -9.48 -5.72 -4.58
C PHE A 69 -9.50 -4.58 -5.58
N LYS A 70 -10.71 -4.18 -5.99
CA LYS A 70 -10.90 -3.08 -6.93
C LYS A 70 -10.49 -1.72 -6.33
N TYR A 71 -10.65 -1.57 -5.02
CA TYR A 71 -10.33 -0.37 -4.26
C TYR A 71 -9.52 -0.78 -3.04
N VAL A 72 -8.46 -0.03 -2.76
CA VAL A 72 -7.57 -0.23 -1.61
C VAL A 72 -7.30 1.14 -1.02
N ASP A 73 -7.78 1.37 0.19
CA ASP A 73 -7.52 2.60 0.95
C ASP A 73 -6.38 2.36 1.92
N HIS A 74 -5.43 3.29 1.95
CA HIS A 74 -4.32 3.29 2.89
C HIS A 74 -4.34 4.60 3.66
N THR A 75 -4.42 4.51 4.99
CA THR A 75 -4.54 5.69 5.85
C THR A 75 -3.69 5.52 7.10
N HIS A 76 -3.27 6.65 7.68
CA HIS A 76 -2.64 6.68 8.99
C HIS A 76 -3.67 7.15 10.02
N ALA A 77 -4.71 6.34 10.23
CA ALA A 77 -5.77 6.66 11.17
C ALA A 77 -5.20 6.82 12.60
N ASP A 78 -5.33 8.02 13.18
CA ASP A 78 -4.73 8.41 14.45
C ASP A 78 -5.02 7.41 15.58
N ALA A 79 -6.27 6.93 15.67
CA ALA A 79 -6.66 5.94 16.66
C ALA A 79 -5.92 4.60 16.49
N VAL A 80 -5.76 4.11 15.26
CA VAL A 80 -5.07 2.84 14.98
C VAL A 80 -3.58 2.98 15.27
N VAL A 81 -2.96 4.06 14.82
CA VAL A 81 -1.55 4.37 15.07
C VAL A 81 -1.27 4.52 16.56
N THR A 82 -2.17 5.17 17.31
CA THR A 82 -2.02 5.36 18.76
C THR A 82 -2.06 4.03 19.50
N ILE A 83 -3.00 3.14 19.16
CA ILE A 83 -3.13 1.83 19.79
C ILE A 83 -1.94 0.93 19.43
N SER A 84 -1.55 0.88 18.15
CA SER A 84 -0.48 0.01 17.66
C SER A 84 0.90 0.40 18.19
N ASN A 85 1.12 1.67 18.56
CA ASN A 85 2.38 2.15 19.15
C ASN A 85 2.49 1.95 20.68
N THR A 86 1.59 1.19 21.30
CA THR A 86 1.74 0.80 22.70
C THR A 86 2.53 -0.51 22.85
N ALA A 87 3.11 -0.77 24.03
CA ALA A 87 3.89 -1.98 24.29
C ALA A 87 3.11 -3.30 24.05
N SER A 88 1.78 -3.27 24.10
CA SER A 88 0.88 -4.39 23.82
C SER A 88 -0.06 -4.08 22.65
N GLY A 89 0.44 -3.33 21.65
CA GLY A 89 -0.37 -2.83 20.55
C GLY A 89 -1.08 -3.94 19.77
N GLU A 90 -0.38 -5.02 19.45
CA GLU A 90 -0.98 -6.17 18.75
C GLU A 90 -2.12 -6.81 19.57
N ASP A 91 -1.90 -7.08 20.86
CA ASP A 91 -2.92 -7.69 21.74
C ASP A 91 -4.18 -6.83 21.77
N ARG A 92 -4.04 -5.50 21.86
CA ARG A 92 -5.16 -4.55 21.85
C ARG A 92 -5.88 -4.53 20.50
N ILE A 93 -5.15 -4.56 19.39
CA ILE A 93 -5.75 -4.64 18.06
C ILE A 93 -6.55 -5.94 17.93
N ARG A 94 -6.02 -7.07 18.42
CA ARG A 94 -6.74 -8.36 18.41
C ARG A 94 -7.96 -8.37 19.33
N GLU A 95 -7.89 -7.71 20.49
CA GLU A 95 -9.04 -7.55 21.39
C GLU A 95 -10.18 -6.76 20.72
N ILE A 96 -9.85 -5.68 20.00
CA ILE A 96 -10.83 -4.78 19.36
C ILE A 96 -11.41 -5.37 18.08
N TYR A 97 -10.54 -5.92 17.22
CA TYR A 97 -10.91 -6.31 15.86
C TYR A 97 -11.09 -7.83 15.68
N GLY A 98 -10.53 -8.64 16.58
CA GLY A 98 -10.59 -10.10 16.48
C GLY A 98 -9.85 -10.62 15.25
N ASP A 99 -10.52 -11.50 14.50
CA ASP A 99 -10.04 -12.10 13.26
C ASP A 99 -10.36 -11.27 12.00
N ARG A 100 -10.95 -10.08 12.17
CA ARG A 100 -11.33 -9.18 11.05
C ARG A 100 -10.17 -8.40 10.44
N VAL A 101 -8.99 -8.44 11.06
CA VAL A 101 -7.80 -7.71 10.59
C VAL A 101 -6.58 -8.62 10.59
N VAL A 102 -5.75 -8.46 9.58
CA VAL A 102 -4.40 -9.01 9.56
C VAL A 102 -3.47 -7.95 10.17
N VAL A 103 -2.68 -8.33 11.18
CA VAL A 103 -1.70 -7.44 11.81
C VAL A 103 -0.34 -7.65 11.13
N VAL A 104 0.21 -6.57 10.58
CA VAL A 104 1.54 -6.56 9.96
C VAL A 104 2.52 -5.91 10.95
N PRO A 105 3.60 -6.60 11.37
CA PRO A 105 4.64 -5.99 12.19
C PRO A 105 5.26 -4.77 11.49
N TYR A 106 5.82 -3.85 12.26
CA TYR A 106 6.45 -2.67 11.67
C TYR A 106 7.56 -3.07 10.68
N VAL A 107 7.45 -2.53 9.47
CA VAL A 107 8.42 -2.65 8.40
C VAL A 107 8.49 -1.31 7.68
N MET A 108 9.64 -1.02 7.06
CA MET A 108 9.85 0.23 6.35
C MET A 108 8.84 0.37 5.19
N PRO A 109 8.20 1.55 5.03
CA PRO A 109 7.28 1.79 3.92
C PRO A 109 7.98 1.63 2.56
N GLY A 110 7.26 1.10 1.57
CA GLY A 110 7.79 0.83 0.24
C GLY A 110 7.66 -0.64 -0.14
N PHE A 111 8.71 -1.18 -0.78
CA PHE A 111 8.69 -2.53 -1.33
C PHE A 111 8.57 -3.62 -0.25
N ASP A 112 9.32 -3.50 0.84
CA ASP A 112 9.32 -4.50 1.91
C ASP A 112 7.95 -4.58 2.60
N LEU A 113 7.32 -3.42 2.85
CA LEU A 113 5.93 -3.37 3.33
C LEU A 113 4.97 -4.06 2.37
N ALA A 114 5.07 -3.80 1.05
CA ALA A 114 4.21 -4.47 0.08
C ALA A 114 4.37 -5.99 0.14
N LYS A 115 5.60 -6.50 0.26
CA LYS A 115 5.85 -7.95 0.39
C LYS A 115 5.23 -8.54 1.65
N ASP A 116 5.43 -7.91 2.80
CA ASP A 116 4.87 -8.42 4.05
C ASP A 116 3.35 -8.38 4.06
N VAL A 117 2.74 -7.31 3.53
CA VAL A 117 1.29 -7.22 3.36
C VAL A 117 0.79 -8.34 2.44
N GLY A 118 1.40 -8.54 1.28
CA GLY A 118 0.98 -9.58 0.34
C GLY A 118 1.07 -10.99 0.93
N ARG A 119 2.18 -11.29 1.61
CA ARG A 119 2.41 -12.58 2.26
C ARG A 119 1.41 -12.82 3.40
N LEU A 120 1.33 -11.90 4.36
CA LEU A 120 0.46 -12.05 5.53
C LEU A 120 -1.02 -12.03 5.15
N PHE A 121 -1.42 -11.24 4.15
CA PHE A 121 -2.77 -11.28 3.62
C PHE A 121 -3.08 -12.67 3.02
N SER A 122 -2.18 -13.24 2.20
CA SER A 122 -2.39 -14.57 1.65
C SER A 122 -2.44 -15.68 2.71
N GLU A 123 -1.72 -15.53 3.82
CA GLU A 123 -1.63 -16.53 4.90
C GLU A 123 -2.81 -16.45 5.87
N HIS A 124 -3.39 -15.26 6.07
CA HIS A 124 -4.29 -14.98 7.19
C HIS A 124 -5.62 -14.35 6.81
N ALA A 125 -5.82 -13.88 5.57
CA ALA A 125 -7.10 -13.32 5.16
C ALA A 125 -8.21 -14.37 5.27
N THR A 126 -9.37 -13.91 5.74
CA THR A 126 -10.58 -14.72 5.83
C THR A 126 -11.71 -14.02 5.08
N ASP A 127 -12.84 -14.71 4.89
CA ASP A 127 -14.03 -14.12 4.25
C ASP A 127 -14.80 -13.15 5.19
N LYS A 128 -14.33 -12.94 6.42
CA LYS A 128 -14.92 -12.00 7.39
C LYS A 128 -14.31 -10.61 7.27
#